data_AF-A0A1A9ZER9-F1
#
_entry.id   AF-A0A1A9ZER9-F1
#
_cell.length_a   1.000
_cell.length_b   1.000
_cell.length_c   1.000
_cell.angle_alpha   90.00
_cell.angle_beta   90.00
_cell.angle_gamma   90.00
#
_symmetry.space_group_name_H-M   'P 1'
#
loop_
_entity.id
_entity.type
_entity.pdbx_description
1 polymer ?
#
loop_
_entity_poly.entity_id
_entity_poly.type
_entity_poly.pdbx_seq_one_letter_code
_entity_poly.pdbx_strand_id
1 'polypeptide(L)'
;MLFKVFLIEKYLFWWLLFATTEVLGEADLSVELDSFEVNKNYDTTWIDWNTIRMKKVGRNDYVFTGDVSVNRNLGNEQKISLMIFNYDGKQRKKGIVVYANEKNVCTFLKDHDDMYAPLAQASNLPAEYVCPFPKVKLISIAIFVRYVFYSIV
;
A
#
# COMPACT_ATOMS: atom_id res chain seq x y z
N MET A 1 60.47 14.03 -19.14
CA MET A 1 59.52 12.92 -18.93
C MET A 1 58.93 13.03 -17.53
N LEU A 2 57.91 13.84 -17.32
CA LEU A 2 57.34 14.07 -15.97
C LEU A 2 55.84 14.41 -16.05
N PHE A 3 55.11 13.79 -16.99
CA PHE A 3 53.71 14.10 -17.28
C PHE A 3 52.76 12.90 -17.25
N LYS A 4 53.22 11.71 -16.83
CA LYS A 4 52.38 10.50 -16.79
C LYS A 4 51.85 10.10 -15.40
N VAL A 5 52.36 10.68 -14.31
CA VAL A 5 51.98 10.27 -12.94
C VAL A 5 50.71 10.97 -12.43
N PHE A 6 50.43 12.20 -12.89
CA PHE A 6 49.35 13.02 -12.34
C PHE A 6 47.93 12.68 -12.82
N LEU A 7 47.78 11.84 -13.84
CA LEU A 7 46.48 11.50 -14.42
C LEU A 7 45.81 10.29 -13.76
N ILE A 8 46.55 9.43 -13.06
CA ILE A 8 46.00 8.21 -12.45
C ILE A 8 45.24 8.52 -11.15
N GLU A 9 45.72 9.48 -10.34
CA GLU A 9 45.07 9.84 -9.07
C GLU A 9 43.68 10.45 -9.25
N LYS A 10 43.46 11.22 -10.32
CA LYS A 10 42.18 11.92 -10.54
C LYS A 10 41.05 10.97 -10.92
N TYR A 11 41.35 9.89 -11.63
CA TYR A 11 40.36 8.86 -11.95
C TYR A 11 40.19 7.87 -10.80
N LEU A 12 41.24 7.51 -10.06
CA LEU A 12 41.12 6.59 -8.93
C LEU A 12 40.12 7.08 -7.87
N PHE A 13 40.10 8.40 -7.61
CA PHE A 13 39.16 9.02 -6.67
C PHE A 13 37.70 8.97 -7.16
N TRP A 14 37.47 9.11 -8.47
CA TRP A 14 36.14 8.97 -9.06
C TRP A 14 35.68 7.51 -9.11
N TRP A 15 36.59 6.56 -9.37
CA TRP A 15 36.29 5.13 -9.31
C TRP A 15 36.03 4.63 -7.88
N LEU A 16 36.72 5.17 -6.87
CA LEU A 16 36.42 4.93 -5.45
C LEU A 16 35.06 5.52 -5.04
N LEU A 17 34.68 6.69 -5.57
CA LEU A 17 33.37 7.28 -5.35
C LEU A 17 32.24 6.47 -5.99
N PHE A 18 32.43 5.91 -7.18
CA PHE A 18 31.46 4.98 -7.78
C PHE A 18 31.42 3.62 -7.04
N ALA A 19 32.55 3.15 -6.51
CA ALA A 19 32.60 1.91 -5.73
C ALA A 19 31.93 2.02 -4.34
N THR A 20 31.75 3.23 -3.79
CA THR A 20 31.07 3.41 -2.51
C THR A 20 29.57 3.71 -2.63
N THR A 21 29.05 3.95 -3.83
CA THR A 21 27.62 4.27 -4.03
C THR A 21 26.70 3.08 -4.29
N GLU A 22 27.23 1.85 -4.35
CA GLU A 22 26.42 0.66 -4.65
C GLU A 22 26.38 -0.38 -3.53
N VAL A 23 26.29 -0.01 -2.26
CA VAL A 23 25.78 -0.93 -1.23
C VAL A 23 25.07 -0.19 -0.09
N LEU A 24 24.07 0.64 -0.41
CA LEU A 24 22.88 0.65 0.46
C LEU A 24 22.09 -0.58 0.03
N GLY A 25 22.50 -1.75 0.53
CA GLY A 25 21.74 -2.96 0.32
C GLY A 25 20.31 -2.65 0.73
N GLU A 26 19.37 -2.80 -0.19
CA GLU A 26 17.97 -2.91 0.15
C GLU A 26 17.92 -3.92 1.29
N ALA A 27 17.69 -3.43 2.51
CA ALA A 27 17.39 -4.31 3.61
C ALA A 27 16.22 -5.16 3.11
N ASP A 28 16.45 -6.47 3.02
CA ASP A 28 15.59 -7.39 2.28
C ASP A 28 14.30 -7.66 3.09
N LEU A 29 13.54 -6.60 3.33
CA LEU A 29 12.37 -6.54 4.17
C LEU A 29 11.22 -7.20 3.40
N SER A 30 10.90 -8.43 3.81
CA SER A 30 9.73 -9.16 3.34
C SER A 30 8.53 -8.75 4.19
N VAL A 31 7.49 -8.20 3.56
CA VAL A 31 6.22 -7.95 4.23
C VAL A 31 5.34 -9.17 4.02
N GLU A 32 5.04 -9.89 5.10
CA GLU A 32 4.11 -11.00 5.08
C GLU A 32 2.75 -10.58 5.63
N LEU A 33 1.73 -10.60 4.78
CA LEU A 33 0.35 -10.47 5.21
C LEU A 33 -0.21 -11.87 5.43
N ASP A 34 -0.44 -12.22 6.70
CA ASP A 34 -0.93 -13.54 7.08
C ASP A 34 -2.42 -13.74 6.73
N SER A 35 -3.24 -12.73 7.00
CA SER A 35 -4.69 -12.84 6.87
C SER A 35 -5.36 -11.49 6.64
N PHE A 36 -6.44 -11.51 5.88
CA PHE A 36 -7.40 -10.42 5.81
C PHE A 36 -8.68 -10.85 6.53
N GLU A 37 -9.06 -10.12 7.58
CA GLU A 37 -10.25 -10.40 8.38
C GLU A 37 -11.08 -9.13 8.56
N VAL A 38 -12.38 -9.24 8.32
CA VAL A 38 -13.33 -8.19 8.67
C VAL A 38 -13.56 -8.24 10.17
N ASN A 39 -13.43 -7.09 10.84
CA ASN A 39 -13.69 -7.00 12.27
C ASN A 39 -15.13 -7.46 12.56
N LYS A 40 -15.29 -8.38 13.51
CA LYS A 40 -16.60 -8.93 13.90
C LYS A 40 -17.59 -7.86 14.39
N ASN A 41 -17.07 -6.75 14.90
CA ASN A 41 -17.87 -5.62 15.39
C ASN A 41 -18.12 -4.56 14.29
N TYR A 42 -17.72 -4.83 13.05
CA TYR A 42 -17.94 -3.92 11.94
C TYR A 42 -19.41 -3.91 11.52
N ASP A 43 -19.96 -2.71 11.33
CA ASP A 43 -21.31 -2.53 10.83
C ASP A 43 -21.36 -2.78 9.31
N THR A 44 -21.76 -4.00 8.94
CA THR A 44 -21.90 -4.43 7.53
C THR A 44 -23.00 -3.70 6.77
N THR A 45 -23.81 -2.87 7.43
CA THR A 45 -24.83 -2.04 6.75
C THR A 45 -24.22 -0.89 5.95
N TRP A 46 -22.95 -0.57 6.16
CA TRP A 46 -22.20 0.43 5.39
C TRP A 46 -21.49 -0.19 4.20
N ILE A 47 -20.63 -1.18 4.46
CA ILE A 47 -19.88 -1.91 3.43
C ILE A 47 -20.02 -3.40 3.73
N ASP A 48 -20.40 -4.16 2.72
CA ASP A 48 -20.41 -5.60 2.77
C ASP A 48 -19.17 -6.14 2.04
N TRP A 49 -18.27 -6.77 2.79
CA TRP A 49 -17.03 -7.35 2.32
C TRP A 49 -17.18 -8.82 1.85
N ASN A 50 -18.42 -9.28 1.67
CA ASN A 50 -18.89 -10.57 1.17
C ASN A 50 -17.82 -11.64 0.89
N THR A 51 -17.11 -11.52 -0.23
CA THR A 51 -16.24 -12.59 -0.76
C THR A 51 -14.79 -12.15 -0.93
N ILE A 52 -14.37 -11.01 -0.37
CA ILE A 52 -12.98 -10.57 -0.47
C ILE A 52 -12.04 -11.61 0.13
N ARG A 53 -11.06 -12.02 -0.68
CA ARG A 53 -9.98 -12.93 -0.32
C ARG A 53 -8.66 -12.31 -0.73
N MET A 54 -7.68 -12.45 0.15
CA MET A 54 -6.30 -12.06 -0.12
C MET A 54 -5.51 -13.28 -0.60
N LYS A 55 -4.69 -13.08 -1.63
CA LYS A 55 -3.76 -14.09 -2.14
C LYS A 55 -2.38 -13.46 -2.34
N LYS A 56 -1.35 -14.07 -1.77
CA LYS A 56 0.05 -13.73 -2.07
C LYS A 56 0.40 -14.22 -3.47
N VAL A 57 0.88 -13.33 -4.33
CA VAL A 57 1.30 -13.68 -5.72
C VAL A 57 2.78 -13.43 -5.97
N GLY A 58 3.44 -12.65 -5.11
CA GLY A 58 4.88 -12.40 -5.13
C GLY A 58 5.42 -12.17 -3.72
N ARG A 59 6.69 -11.78 -3.62
CA ARG A 59 7.34 -11.55 -2.32
C ARG A 59 6.62 -10.49 -1.49
N ASN A 60 6.30 -9.35 -2.12
CA ASN A 60 5.58 -8.22 -1.53
C ASN A 60 4.33 -7.85 -2.34
N ASP A 61 3.88 -8.76 -3.22
CA ASP A 61 2.75 -8.55 -4.12
C ASP A 61 1.57 -9.41 -3.67
N TYR A 62 0.45 -8.75 -3.39
CA TYR A 62 -0.79 -9.36 -2.94
C TYR A 62 -1.94 -8.97 -3.86
N VAL A 63 -2.84 -9.91 -4.08
CA VAL A 63 -4.06 -9.71 -4.85
C VAL A 63 -5.25 -9.91 -3.94
N PHE A 64 -6.10 -8.89 -3.86
CA PHE A 64 -7.41 -8.98 -3.22
C PHE A 64 -8.45 -9.24 -4.29
N THR A 65 -9.17 -10.35 -4.17
CA THR A 65 -10.19 -10.78 -5.12
C THR A 65 -11.53 -11.03 -4.44
N GLY A 66 -12.61 -10.56 -5.03
CA GLY A 66 -13.97 -10.86 -4.55
C GLY A 66 -14.96 -9.76 -4.86
N ASP A 67 -16.05 -9.75 -4.11
CA ASP A 67 -17.14 -8.81 -4.24
C ASP A 67 -17.23 -7.91 -3.01
N VAL A 68 -17.46 -6.62 -3.24
CA VAL A 68 -17.70 -5.60 -2.21
C VAL A 68 -18.96 -4.86 -2.55
N SER A 69 -19.82 -4.61 -1.58
CA SER A 69 -21.00 -3.76 -1.76
C SER A 69 -20.95 -2.58 -0.81
N VAL A 70 -20.93 -1.37 -1.36
CA VAL A 70 -21.14 -0.15 -0.60
C VAL A 70 -22.64 0.11 -0.57
N ASN A 71 -23.25 -0.09 0.60
CA ASN A 71 -24.70 -0.10 0.77
C ASN A 71 -25.29 1.30 1.01
N ARG A 72 -24.45 2.27 1.37
CA ARG A 72 -24.82 3.67 1.65
C ARG A 72 -23.82 4.61 0.98
N ASN A 73 -24.28 5.80 0.62
CA ASN A 73 -23.37 6.82 0.12
C ASN A 73 -22.36 7.19 1.23
N LEU A 74 -21.09 7.33 0.86
CA LEU A 74 -20.01 7.67 1.78
C LEU A 74 -19.51 9.09 1.47
N GLY A 75 -19.85 10.04 2.32
CA GLY A 75 -19.41 11.43 2.21
C GLY A 75 -18.27 11.79 3.15
N ASN A 76 -18.21 13.07 3.51
CA ASN A 76 -17.20 13.61 4.42
C ASN A 76 -17.46 13.28 5.89
N GLU A 77 -18.68 12.85 6.21
CA GLU A 77 -19.12 12.51 7.54
C GLU A 77 -18.56 11.15 8.02
N GLN A 78 -18.25 10.24 7.10
CA GLN A 78 -17.55 8.99 7.42
C GLN A 78 -16.04 9.20 7.39
N LYS A 79 -15.35 8.52 8.31
CA LYS A 79 -13.90 8.55 8.42
C LYS A 79 -13.32 7.16 8.23
N ILE A 80 -12.16 7.11 7.59
CA ILE A 80 -11.31 5.94 7.44
C ILE A 80 -10.12 6.13 8.37
N SER A 81 -9.90 5.14 9.23
CA SER A 81 -8.74 5.07 10.11
C SER A 81 -7.85 3.91 9.68
N LEU A 82 -6.63 4.22 9.27
CA LEU A 82 -5.60 3.24 8.95
C LEU A 82 -4.58 3.22 10.08
N MET A 83 -4.44 2.08 10.74
CA MET A 83 -3.46 1.87 11.80
C MET A 83 -2.59 0.66 11.47
N ILE A 84 -1.27 0.86 11.48
CA ILE A 84 -0.27 -0.21 11.35
C ILE A 84 0.36 -0.41 12.71
N PHE A 85 0.35 -1.66 13.16
CA PHE A 85 0.92 -2.08 14.43
C PHE A 85 2.18 -2.90 14.14
N ASN A 86 3.20 -2.76 14.97
CA ASN A 86 4.25 -3.78 15.01
C ASN A 86 3.64 -5.11 15.48
N TYR A 87 4.09 -6.24 14.94
CA TYR A 87 3.59 -7.56 15.33
C TYR A 87 4.69 -8.34 16.05
N ASP A 88 4.44 -8.73 17.31
CA ASP A 88 5.33 -9.63 18.02
C ASP A 88 4.99 -11.08 17.63
N GLY A 89 5.77 -11.63 16.70
CA GLY A 89 5.59 -13.01 16.23
C GLY A 89 5.80 -14.08 17.31
N LYS A 90 6.57 -13.81 18.37
CA LYS A 90 6.77 -14.76 19.48
C LYS A 90 5.55 -14.82 20.38
N GLN A 91 4.96 -13.67 20.68
CA GLN A 91 3.78 -13.56 21.54
C GLN A 91 2.45 -13.63 20.78
N ARG A 92 2.50 -13.60 19.44
CA ARG A 92 1.35 -13.52 18.53
C ARG A 92 0.40 -12.38 18.87
N LYS A 93 0.96 -11.21 19.22
CA LYS A 93 0.19 -10.05 19.68
C LYS A 93 0.56 -8.80 18.90
N LYS A 94 -0.43 -7.92 18.75
CA LYS A 94 -0.24 -6.55 18.25
C LYS A 94 0.58 -5.78 19.29
N GLY A 95 1.69 -5.21 18.85
CA GLY A 95 2.55 -4.32 19.62
C GLY A 95 2.14 -2.86 19.47
N ILE A 96 3.12 -1.96 19.56
CA ILE A 96 2.90 -0.52 19.44
C ILE A 96 2.41 -0.13 18.03
N VAL A 97 1.60 0.93 17.96
CA VAL A 97 1.24 1.57 16.70
C VAL A 97 2.48 2.24 16.13
N VAL A 98 2.82 1.90 14.89
CA VAL A 98 3.96 2.51 14.16
C VAL A 98 3.50 3.50 13.10
N TYR A 99 2.24 3.42 12.70
CA TYR A 99 1.61 4.38 11.79
C TYR A 99 0.12 4.48 12.11
N ALA A 100 -0.40 5.71 12.17
CA ALA A 100 -1.82 5.96 12.28
C ALA A 100 -2.19 7.16 11.41
N ASN A 101 -3.22 7.00 10.59
CA ASN A 101 -3.78 8.06 9.77
C ASN A 101 -5.30 7.99 9.84
N GLU A 102 -5.95 9.13 10.03
CA GLU A 102 -7.40 9.24 9.97
C GLU A 102 -7.77 10.34 8.97
N LYS A 103 -8.60 10.01 7.99
CA LYS A 103 -9.12 10.95 6.99
C LYS A 103 -10.60 10.71 6.77
N ASN A 104 -11.32 11.74 6.33
CA ASN A 104 -12.66 11.53 5.79
C ASN A 104 -12.59 10.69 4.50
N VAL A 105 -13.65 9.91 4.21
CA VAL A 105 -13.66 8.97 3.07
C VAL A 105 -13.31 9.69 1.77
N CYS A 106 -13.87 10.87 1.54
CA CYS A 106 -13.69 11.54 0.26
C CYS A 106 -12.27 12.08 0.05
N THR A 107 -11.60 12.51 1.11
CA THR A 107 -10.20 12.92 1.04
C THR A 107 -9.32 11.70 0.87
N PHE A 108 -9.62 10.60 1.58
CA PHE A 108 -8.88 9.35 1.44
C PHE A 108 -8.91 8.81 0.01
N LEU A 109 -10.09 8.73 -0.61
CA LEU A 109 -10.25 8.23 -1.98
C LEU A 109 -9.63 9.15 -3.01
N LYS A 110 -9.70 10.47 -2.82
CA LYS A 110 -9.05 11.45 -3.70
C LYS A 110 -7.53 11.35 -3.67
N ASP A 111 -6.95 11.12 -2.49
CA ASP A 111 -5.50 10.99 -2.33
C ASP A 111 -4.95 9.68 -2.93
N HIS A 112 -5.81 8.70 -3.18
CA HIS A 112 -5.48 7.39 -3.77
C HIS A 112 -6.22 7.18 -5.10
N ASP A 113 -6.15 8.18 -5.98
CA ASP A 113 -6.76 8.14 -7.33
C ASP A 113 -6.23 6.97 -8.18
N ASP A 114 -5.00 6.55 -7.90
CA ASP A 114 -4.37 5.34 -8.47
C ASP A 114 -5.15 4.06 -8.16
N MET A 115 -5.92 4.03 -7.06
CA MET A 115 -6.83 2.94 -6.74
C MET A 115 -8.21 3.12 -7.38
N TYR A 116 -8.66 4.35 -7.63
CA TYR A 116 -10.01 4.61 -8.16
C TYR A 116 -10.15 4.18 -9.61
N ALA A 117 -9.20 4.52 -10.48
CA ALA A 117 -9.31 4.22 -11.91
C ALA A 117 -9.44 2.71 -12.21
N PRO A 118 -8.66 1.80 -11.61
CA PRO A 118 -8.86 0.36 -11.77
C PRO A 118 -10.22 -0.13 -11.25
N LEU A 119 -10.71 0.43 -10.13
CA LEU A 119 -12.02 0.09 -9.58
C LEU A 119 -13.15 0.55 -10.50
N ALA A 120 -13.03 1.73 -11.09
CA ALA A 120 -14.00 2.24 -12.06
C ALA A 120 -14.05 1.38 -13.34
N GLN A 121 -12.90 0.92 -13.83
CA GLN A 121 -12.86 0.01 -14.98
C GLN A 121 -13.48 -1.37 -14.67
N ALA A 122 -13.33 -1.85 -13.44
CA ALA A 122 -13.86 -3.15 -13.01
C ALA A 122 -15.32 -3.09 -12.53
N SER A 123 -15.99 -1.93 -12.53
CA SER A 123 -17.31 -1.78 -11.93
C SER A 123 -18.20 -0.72 -12.60
N ASN A 124 -19.37 -0.47 -12.01
CA ASN A 124 -20.31 0.56 -12.47
C ASN A 124 -20.07 1.93 -11.79
N LEU A 125 -18.83 2.21 -11.37
CA LEU A 125 -18.47 3.51 -10.83
C LEU A 125 -18.34 4.55 -11.96
N PRO A 126 -18.55 5.84 -11.65
CA PRO A 126 -18.22 6.92 -12.58
C PRO A 126 -16.74 6.86 -13.00
N ALA A 127 -16.45 7.28 -14.24
CA ALA A 127 -15.07 7.30 -14.74
C ALA A 127 -14.18 8.31 -13.97
N GLU A 128 -14.79 9.42 -13.54
CA GLU A 128 -14.14 10.42 -12.71
C GLU A 128 -14.57 10.26 -11.26
N TYR A 129 -13.65 10.51 -10.34
CA TYR A 129 -13.95 10.48 -8.92
C TYR A 129 -15.02 11.53 -8.53
N VAL A 130 -16.12 11.06 -7.93
CA VAL A 130 -17.20 11.91 -7.40
C VAL A 130 -17.43 11.59 -5.92
N CYS A 131 -17.54 12.65 -5.10
CA CYS A 131 -17.93 12.58 -3.70
C CYS A 131 -19.32 13.26 -3.51
N PRO A 132 -20.24 12.72 -2.68
CA PRO A 132 -20.11 11.50 -1.88
C PRO A 132 -19.97 10.25 -2.76
N PHE A 133 -19.13 9.31 -2.31
CA PHE A 133 -18.91 8.05 -3.01
C PHE A 133 -20.23 7.27 -3.07
N PRO A 134 -20.69 6.86 -4.26
CA PRO A 134 -22.02 6.31 -4.42
C PRO A 134 -22.13 4.92 -3.82
N LYS A 135 -23.34 4.57 -3.36
CA LYS A 135 -23.69 3.16 -3.14
C LYS A 135 -23.49 2.37 -4.45
N VAL A 136 -22.73 1.29 -4.39
CA VAL A 136 -22.36 0.50 -5.57
C VAL A 136 -22.06 -0.93 -5.18
N LYS A 137 -22.34 -1.86 -6.09
CA LYS A 137 -21.88 -3.23 -6.00
C LYS A 137 -20.68 -3.42 -6.92
N LEU A 138 -19.52 -3.67 -6.34
CA LEU A 138 -18.28 -4.00 -7.03
C LEU A 138 -18.18 -5.52 -7.10
N ILE A 139 -18.20 -6.09 -8.31
CA ILE A 139 -18.21 -7.53 -8.53
C ILE A 139 -16.86 -7.93 -9.11
N SER A 140 -16.27 -9.01 -8.58
CA SER A 140 -15.04 -9.61 -9.10
C SER A 140 -13.89 -8.60 -9.24
N ILE A 141 -13.71 -7.74 -8.22
CA ILE A 141 -12.57 -6.82 -8.20
C ILE A 141 -11.30 -7.61 -7.97
N ALA A 142 -10.22 -7.22 -8.66
CA ALA A 142 -8.87 -7.71 -8.42
C ALA A 142 -7.99 -6.49 -8.13
N ILE A 143 -7.70 -6.24 -6.85
CA ILE A 143 -6.83 -5.14 -6.43
C ILE A 143 -5.44 -5.70 -6.21
N PHE A 144 -4.48 -5.20 -6.99
CA PHE A 144 -3.07 -5.49 -6.80
C PHE A 144 -2.49 -4.50 -5.82
N VAL A 145 -1.98 -5.00 -4.70
CA VAL A 145 -1.29 -4.19 -3.70
C VAL A 145 0.15 -4.65 -3.63
N ARG A 146 1.06 -3.73 -3.94
CA ARG A 146 2.49 -3.91 -3.78
C ARG A 146 2.98 -3.06 -2.62
N TYR A 147 3.56 -3.69 -1.62
CA TYR A 147 4.17 -2.96 -0.51
C TYR A 147 5.63 -2.66 -0.82
N VAL A 148 5.99 -1.38 -0.83
CA VAL A 148 7.37 -0.91 -0.91
C VAL A 148 7.64 -0.08 0.35
N PHE A 149 8.36 -0.66 1.30
CA PHE A 149 8.89 0.13 2.42
C PHE A 149 10.30 0.60 2.06
N TYR A 150 10.46 1.91 1.92
CA TYR A 150 11.79 2.52 1.97
C TYR A 150 12.21 2.58 3.44
N SER A 151 13.21 1.79 3.81
CA SER A 151 13.84 1.93 5.12
C SER A 151 14.64 3.22 5.10
N ILE A 152 14.14 4.27 5.76
CA ILE A 152 14.97 5.42 6.12
C ILE A 152 15.72 4.98 7.37
N VAL A 153 16.96 4.51 7.18
CA VAL A 153 17.96 4.40 8.25
C VAL A 153 18.89 5.59 8.12
#